data_AF-A0A1V9Y678-F1
#
_entry.id   AF-A0A1V9Y678-F1
#
_cell.length_a   1.000
_cell.length_b   1.000
_cell.length_c   1.000
_cell.angle_alpha   90.00
_cell.angle_beta   90.00
_cell.angle_gamma   90.00
#
_symmetry.space_group_name_H-M   'P 1'
#
loop_
_entity.id
_entity.type
_entity.pdbx_description
1 polymer ?
#
loop_
_entity_poly.entity_id
_entity_poly.type
_entity_poly.pdbx_seq_one_letter_code
_entity_poly.pdbx_strand_id
1 'polypeptide(L)'
;MTASFASFGLLLFFRFRGQLCDHCHARCSVLDALFAPIHRLFRSKCLSYSAPIFMYTSVTAIFVVLAGDHAAFLRVYNDFFAAAPFLGMDVNNATWPSGAYIAEGTATAFTQLQSPILTALFVSWAASLAYSTMRRCVKLRRVFLSTEWCMTNSFLSHVAPPTFLTTLPLEQTSAIRIGNRMFCKPSTMALLGYATVLNEKASIASKKGDDEYSVVSIYSLVMALYAPRWCISPSTVGAIVSNAFQARVDPLDKTKKHVYTRGTCVS
;
A
#
# COMPACT_ATOMS: atom_id res chain seq x y z
N MET A 1 -13.97 12.27 -0.66
CA MET A 1 -13.13 11.30 -1.40
C MET A 1 -11.63 11.37 -1.07
N THR A 2 -11.15 12.34 -0.28
CA THR A 2 -9.72 12.50 0.08
C THR A 2 -9.28 11.71 1.32
N ALA A 3 -10.19 11.32 2.22
CA ALA A 3 -9.85 10.53 3.41
C ALA A 3 -9.43 9.07 3.10
N SER A 4 -10.03 8.46 2.06
CA SER A 4 -9.57 7.15 1.56
C SER A 4 -8.14 7.23 1.02
N PHE A 5 -7.70 8.38 0.49
CA PHE A 5 -6.32 8.60 0.07
C PHE A 5 -5.35 8.77 1.25
N ALA A 6 -5.80 9.24 2.42
CA ALA A 6 -4.93 9.33 3.60
C ALA A 6 -4.70 7.94 4.23
N SER A 7 -5.72 7.08 4.31
CA SER A 7 -5.57 5.70 4.77
C SER A 7 -4.84 4.81 3.76
N PHE A 8 -5.08 4.99 2.45
CA PHE A 8 -4.21 4.42 1.42
C PHE A 8 -2.80 5.00 1.48
N GLY A 9 -2.69 6.29 1.78
CA GLY A 9 -1.43 7.02 1.88
C GLY A 9 -0.57 6.51 3.01
N LEU A 10 -1.13 6.20 4.18
CA LEU A 10 -0.40 5.64 5.32
C LEU A 10 0.02 4.17 5.07
N LEU A 11 -0.83 3.38 4.40
CA LEU A 11 -0.52 2.03 3.97
C LEU A 11 0.51 1.97 2.84
N LEU A 12 0.44 2.94 1.92
CA LEU A 12 1.49 3.20 0.94
C LEU A 12 2.75 3.69 1.63
N PHE A 13 2.68 4.54 2.67
CA PHE A 13 3.86 5.08 3.36
C PHE A 13 4.70 3.99 4.04
N PHE A 14 4.04 3.02 4.70
CA PHE A 14 4.74 1.85 5.25
C PHE A 14 5.30 0.91 4.17
N ARG A 15 4.69 0.88 2.98
CA ARG A 15 5.17 0.13 1.81
C ARG A 15 6.27 0.87 1.02
N PHE A 16 6.27 2.21 1.03
CA PHE A 16 7.19 3.11 0.33
C PHE A 16 8.59 3.10 0.96
N ARG A 17 8.68 2.78 2.25
CA ARG A 17 9.94 2.82 3.00
C ARG A 17 10.98 1.82 2.51
N GLY A 18 10.55 0.69 1.94
CA GLY A 18 11.44 -0.32 1.36
C GLY A 18 11.97 0.03 -0.04
N GLN A 19 11.32 0.93 -0.79
CA GLN A 19 11.69 1.22 -2.20
C GLN A 19 12.39 2.56 -2.42
N LEU A 20 12.26 3.52 -1.50
CA LEU A 20 12.98 4.80 -1.58
C LEU A 20 14.40 4.76 -0.98
N CYS A 21 14.76 3.66 -0.30
CA CYS A 21 16.01 3.59 0.45
C CYS A 21 17.25 3.39 -0.45
N ASP A 22 17.09 2.92 -1.69
CA ASP A 22 18.22 2.72 -2.62
C ASP A 22 18.73 4.02 -3.26
N HIS A 23 18.03 5.14 -3.11
CA HIS A 23 18.47 6.46 -3.60
C HIS A 23 18.80 7.46 -2.49
N CYS A 24 18.66 7.08 -1.22
CA CYS A 24 18.90 7.98 -0.09
C CYS A 24 19.59 7.24 1.06
N HIS A 25 20.89 7.02 0.91
CA HIS A 25 21.76 6.49 1.96
C HIS A 25 21.96 7.42 3.18
N ALA A 26 21.18 8.51 3.33
CA ALA A 26 21.47 9.57 4.30
C ALA A 26 20.24 10.28 4.91
N ARG A 27 19.05 9.66 4.95
CA ARG A 27 17.95 10.16 5.79
C ARG A 27 17.28 9.00 6.51
N CYS A 28 17.87 8.57 7.62
CA CYS A 28 17.15 7.86 8.68
C CYS A 28 15.95 8.73 9.05
N SER A 29 14.78 8.42 8.49
CA SER A 29 13.54 9.10 8.83
C SER A 29 13.33 8.96 10.34
N VAL A 30 12.92 10.04 11.03
CA VAL A 30 12.74 10.07 12.50
C VAL A 30 11.88 8.91 12.99
N LEU A 31 10.94 8.45 12.15
CA LEU A 31 10.12 7.27 12.42
C LEU A 31 10.95 5.97 12.52
N ASP A 32 12.08 5.83 11.82
CA ASP A 32 12.94 4.62 11.87
C ASP A 32 13.67 4.59 13.21
N ALA A 33 14.15 5.75 13.67
CA ALA A 33 14.75 5.87 14.99
C ALA A 33 13.72 5.58 16.10
N LEU A 34 12.48 6.07 15.95
CA LEU A 34 11.40 5.84 16.92
C LEU A 34 10.95 4.36 16.96
N PHE A 35 10.89 3.70 15.80
CA PHE A 35 10.48 2.29 15.69
C PHE A 35 11.65 1.30 15.75
N ALA A 36 12.91 1.76 15.80
CA ALA A 36 14.10 0.91 15.92
C ALA A 36 14.06 -0.11 17.09
N PRO A 37 13.63 0.25 18.32
CA PRO A 37 13.54 -0.73 19.40
C PRO A 37 12.46 -1.79 19.14
N ILE A 38 11.33 -1.39 18.58
CA ILE A 38 10.23 -2.30 18.20
C ILE A 38 10.68 -3.22 17.05
N HIS A 39 11.43 -2.69 16.09
CA HIS A 39 11.99 -3.42 14.96
C HIS A 39 12.98 -4.50 15.40
N ARG A 40 13.77 -4.25 16.45
CA ARG A 40 14.66 -5.27 17.05
C ARG A 40 13.87 -6.41 17.69
N LEU A 41 12.69 -6.14 18.26
CA LEU A 41 11.82 -7.15 18.86
C LEU A 41 11.12 -8.03 17.81
N PHE A 42 10.80 -7.45 16.65
CA PHE A 42 10.05 -8.10 15.56
C PHE A 42 10.92 -8.55 14.38
N ARG A 43 12.24 -8.68 14.57
CA ARG A 43 13.28 -8.84 13.54
C ARG A 43 13.04 -9.97 12.50
N SER A 44 12.24 -10.99 12.84
CA SER A 44 11.81 -12.06 11.93
C SER A 44 10.31 -12.39 12.02
N LYS A 45 9.54 -11.57 12.76
CA LYS A 45 8.13 -11.81 13.07
C LYS A 45 7.34 -10.58 12.70
N CYS A 46 6.44 -10.71 11.73
CA CYS A 46 5.58 -9.61 11.28
C CYS A 46 4.14 -9.86 11.73
N LEU A 47 3.41 -8.79 12.03
CA LEU A 47 1.99 -8.88 12.26
C LEU A 47 1.26 -8.70 10.93
N SER A 48 0.27 -9.56 10.65
CA SER A 48 -0.47 -9.47 9.40
C SER A 48 -1.90 -9.01 9.63
N TYR A 49 -2.42 -8.16 8.75
CA TYR A 49 -3.83 -7.77 8.75
C TYR A 49 -4.46 -8.01 7.37
N SER A 50 -5.78 -8.21 7.33
CA SER A 50 -6.49 -8.50 6.09
C SER A 50 -6.95 -7.20 5.41
N ALA A 51 -6.33 -6.84 4.29
CA ALA A 51 -6.71 -5.64 3.52
C ALA A 51 -8.16 -5.65 3.03
N PRO A 52 -8.71 -6.76 2.47
CA PRO A 52 -10.10 -6.80 2.03
C PRO A 52 -11.07 -6.58 3.19
N ILE A 53 -10.84 -7.23 4.32
CA ILE A 53 -11.71 -7.08 5.50
C ILE A 53 -11.65 -5.65 6.00
N PHE A 54 -10.45 -5.07 6.14
CA PHE A 54 -10.31 -3.67 6.52
C PHE A 54 -11.08 -2.73 5.59
N MET A 55 -11.02 -2.94 4.28
CA MET A 55 -11.73 -2.13 3.29
C MET A 55 -13.25 -2.25 3.43
N TYR A 56 -13.78 -3.47 3.50
CA TYR A 56 -15.23 -3.66 3.66
C TYR A 56 -15.72 -3.16 5.02
N THR A 57 -15.02 -3.48 6.11
CA THR A 57 -15.44 -3.09 7.46
C THR A 57 -15.31 -1.59 7.70
N SER A 58 -14.30 -0.92 7.12
CA SER A 58 -14.19 0.55 7.20
C SER A 58 -15.32 1.26 6.48
N VAL A 59 -15.66 0.83 5.26
CA VAL A 59 -16.78 1.43 4.51
C VAL A 59 -18.09 1.25 5.26
N THR A 60 -18.38 0.04 5.77
CA THR A 60 -19.60 -0.20 6.55
C THR A 60 -19.59 0.54 7.88
N ALA A 61 -18.47 0.59 8.59
CA ALA A 61 -18.38 1.28 9.87
C ALA A 61 -18.58 2.80 9.71
N ILE A 62 -17.96 3.40 8.70
CA ILE A 62 -18.18 4.81 8.36
C ILE A 62 -19.65 5.03 8.01
N PHE A 63 -20.24 4.18 7.18
CA PHE A 63 -21.66 4.31 6.82
C PHE A 63 -22.57 4.24 8.04
N VAL A 64 -22.36 3.27 8.94
CA VAL A 64 -23.16 3.12 10.16
C VAL A 64 -22.99 4.32 11.09
N VAL A 65 -21.77 4.81 11.29
CA VAL A 65 -21.50 5.95 12.18
C VAL A 65 -22.09 7.25 11.62
N LEU A 66 -22.08 7.44 10.30
CA LEU A 66 -22.55 8.67 9.68
C LEU A 66 -24.05 8.68 9.38
N ALA A 67 -24.61 7.57 8.92
CA ALA A 67 -26.02 7.48 8.52
C ALA A 67 -26.92 6.91 9.63
N GLY A 68 -26.36 6.14 10.56
CA GLY A 68 -27.12 5.49 11.63
C GLY A 68 -27.35 6.38 12.86
N ASP A 69 -26.55 7.43 13.05
CA ASP A 69 -26.69 8.34 14.19
C ASP A 69 -27.44 9.62 13.79
N HIS A 70 -28.75 9.62 14.06
CA HIS A 70 -29.62 10.77 13.80
C HIS A 70 -29.19 12.01 14.62
N ALA A 71 -28.65 11.82 15.82
CA ALA A 71 -28.20 12.94 16.65
C ALA A 71 -26.94 13.58 16.08
N ALA A 72 -25.99 12.78 15.59
CA ALA A 72 -24.81 13.29 14.88
C ALA A 72 -25.20 14.05 13.61
N PHE A 73 -26.17 13.54 12.84
CA PHE A 73 -26.70 14.23 11.66
C PHE A 73 -27.32 15.58 12.02
N LEU A 74 -28.25 15.61 12.99
CA LEU A 74 -28.90 16.85 13.43
C LEU A 74 -27.90 17.87 13.96
N ARG A 75 -26.88 17.42 14.69
CA ARG A 75 -25.82 18.30 15.19
C ARG A 75 -25.07 18.96 14.04
N VAL A 76 -24.54 18.17 13.10
CA VAL A 76 -23.76 18.71 11.96
C VAL A 76 -24.64 19.60 11.08
N TYR A 77 -25.90 19.22 10.88
CA TYR A 77 -26.89 20.02 10.15
C TYR A 77 -27.09 21.37 10.84
N ASN A 78 -27.43 21.38 12.13
CA ASN A 78 -27.65 22.61 12.88
C ASN A 78 -26.38 23.47 12.95
N ASP A 79 -25.21 22.88 13.17
CA ASP A 79 -23.93 23.59 13.20
C ASP A 79 -23.59 24.21 11.83
N PHE A 80 -23.95 23.56 10.72
CA PHE A 80 -23.78 24.11 9.38
C PHE A 80 -24.71 25.30 9.11
N PHE A 81 -25.99 25.19 9.52
CA PHE A 81 -27.00 26.22 9.32
C PHE A 81 -26.97 27.35 10.37
N ALA A 82 -26.23 27.18 11.47
CA ALA A 82 -26.01 28.20 12.50
C ALA A 82 -25.05 29.32 12.07
N ALA A 83 -24.35 29.17 10.95
CA ALA A 83 -23.46 30.19 10.44
C ALA A 83 -24.22 31.46 10.00
N ALA A 84 -23.58 32.62 10.16
CA ALA A 84 -24.16 33.89 9.75
C ALA A 84 -24.41 33.90 8.22
N PRO A 85 -25.64 34.21 7.77
CA PRO A 85 -25.93 34.30 6.35
C PRO A 85 -25.21 35.52 5.77
N PHE A 86 -24.51 35.32 4.65
CA PHE A 86 -23.92 36.40 3.85
C PHE A 86 -25.00 37.18 3.11
N LEU A 87 -26.03 36.47 2.63
CA LEU A 87 -27.21 37.07 2.03
C LEU A 87 -28.44 36.60 2.82
N GLY A 88 -29.23 37.56 3.27
CA GLY A 88 -30.48 37.33 3.99
C GLY A 88 -31.65 37.90 3.19
N MET A 89 -32.79 37.21 3.23
CA MET A 89 -34.05 37.69 2.70
C MET A 89 -34.87 38.29 3.85
N ASP A 90 -35.13 39.58 3.81
CA ASP A 90 -35.98 40.24 4.81
C ASP A 90 -37.46 40.10 4.43
N VAL A 91 -38.22 39.40 5.25
CA VAL A 91 -39.68 39.23 5.10
C VAL A 91 -40.33 39.38 6.46
N ASN A 92 -41.32 40.26 6.55
CA ASN A 92 -42.06 40.54 7.78
C ASN A 92 -41.18 41.01 8.94
N ASN A 93 -40.24 41.92 8.66
CA ASN A 93 -39.33 42.49 9.68
C ASN A 93 -38.44 41.42 10.34
N ALA A 94 -38.12 40.36 9.59
CA ALA A 94 -37.32 39.23 10.02
C ALA A 94 -36.40 38.78 8.87
N THR A 95 -35.11 38.66 9.15
CA THR A 95 -34.11 38.24 8.17
C THR A 95 -34.00 36.72 8.14
N TRP A 96 -34.35 36.12 7.00
CA TRP A 96 -34.24 34.69 6.75
C TRP A 96 -32.96 34.37 5.97
N PRO A 97 -32.22 33.29 6.31
CA PRO A 97 -31.01 32.93 5.58
C PRO A 97 -31.33 32.46 4.16
N SER A 98 -30.68 33.04 3.13
CA SER A 98 -30.95 32.68 1.72
C SER A 98 -30.01 31.59 1.17
N GLY A 99 -29.40 30.79 2.05
CA GLY A 99 -28.47 29.71 1.67
C GLY A 99 -27.05 30.14 1.30
N ALA A 100 -26.76 31.44 1.26
CA ALA A 100 -25.41 31.97 1.10
C ALA A 100 -24.82 32.32 2.47
N TYR A 101 -23.72 31.67 2.85
CA TYR A 101 -23.07 31.82 4.16
C TYR A 101 -21.66 32.40 4.03
N ILE A 102 -21.18 33.05 5.10
CA ILE A 102 -19.82 33.58 5.16
C ILE A 102 -18.83 32.41 5.34
N ALA A 103 -17.77 32.38 4.52
CA ALA A 103 -16.77 31.30 4.54
C ALA A 103 -16.03 31.15 5.89
N GLU A 104 -15.84 32.25 6.64
CA GLU A 104 -15.23 32.23 7.98
C GLU A 104 -16.12 31.60 9.06
N GLY A 105 -17.44 31.53 8.83
CA GLY A 105 -18.42 31.05 9.82
C GLY A 105 -18.82 29.59 9.67
N THR A 106 -18.59 28.96 8.50
CA THR A 106 -19.01 27.58 8.21
C THR A 106 -17.83 26.61 8.27
N ALA A 107 -17.66 25.90 9.38
CA ALA A 107 -16.74 24.76 9.42
C ALA A 107 -17.20 23.69 8.42
N THR A 108 -16.28 23.12 7.64
CA THR A 108 -16.63 22.07 6.68
C THR A 108 -17.22 20.86 7.39
N ALA A 109 -18.18 20.17 6.75
CA ALA A 109 -18.69 18.90 7.28
C ALA A 109 -17.54 17.92 7.60
N PHE A 110 -16.49 17.91 6.78
CA PHE A 110 -15.33 17.05 7.02
C PHE A 110 -14.63 17.32 8.36
N THR A 111 -14.41 18.57 8.76
CA THR A 111 -13.72 18.89 10.02
C THR A 111 -14.55 18.49 11.24
N GLN A 112 -15.87 18.55 11.14
CA GLN A 112 -16.76 18.09 12.22
C GLN A 112 -16.87 16.55 12.28
N LEU A 113 -16.88 15.89 11.12
CA LEU A 113 -17.03 14.44 10.99
C LEU A 113 -15.68 13.68 11.02
N GLN A 114 -14.55 14.38 11.11
CA GLN A 114 -13.22 13.76 11.06
C GLN A 114 -13.00 12.78 12.22
N SER A 115 -13.34 13.18 13.45
CA SER A 115 -13.17 12.33 14.64
C SER A 115 -13.93 10.99 14.51
N PRO A 116 -15.24 10.96 14.21
CA PRO A 116 -15.97 9.70 14.04
C PRO A 116 -15.49 8.87 12.85
N ILE A 117 -15.03 9.50 11.77
CA ILE A 117 -14.44 8.77 10.63
C ILE A 117 -13.13 8.08 11.05
N LEU A 118 -12.26 8.77 11.77
CA LEU A 118 -10.98 8.21 12.23
C LEU A 118 -11.19 7.08 13.22
N THR A 119 -12.12 7.21 14.18
CA THR A 119 -12.41 6.13 15.12
C THR A 119 -12.95 4.89 14.38
N ALA A 120 -13.87 5.06 13.43
CA ALA A 120 -14.37 3.97 12.60
C ALA A 120 -13.24 3.25 11.83
N LEU A 121 -12.27 4.00 11.29
CA LEU A 121 -11.10 3.46 10.61
C LEU A 121 -10.17 2.69 11.55
N PHE A 122 -9.93 3.19 12.76
CA PHE A 122 -9.09 2.49 13.74
C PHE A 122 -9.76 1.19 14.23
N VAL A 123 -11.07 1.23 14.49
CA VAL A 123 -11.84 0.05 14.90
C VAL A 123 -11.85 -1.00 13.80
N SER A 124 -12.08 -0.60 12.54
CA SER A 124 -12.07 -1.52 11.41
C SER A 124 -10.69 -2.14 11.16
N TRP A 125 -9.62 -1.35 11.35
CA TRP A 125 -8.24 -1.85 11.28
C TRP A 125 -7.95 -2.87 12.38
N ALA A 126 -8.30 -2.56 13.63
CA ALA A 126 -8.13 -3.48 14.76
C ALA A 126 -8.93 -4.79 14.54
N ALA A 127 -10.15 -4.71 14.02
CA ALA A 127 -10.95 -5.89 13.68
C ALA A 127 -10.28 -6.73 12.58
N SER A 128 -9.71 -6.09 11.54
CA SER A 128 -9.01 -6.79 10.46
C SER A 128 -7.75 -7.53 10.92
N LEU A 129 -7.10 -6.98 11.95
CA LEU A 129 -5.88 -7.47 12.59
C LEU A 129 -6.21 -8.62 13.56
N ALA A 130 -7.30 -8.50 14.30
CA ALA A 130 -7.84 -9.57 15.13
C ALA A 130 -8.25 -10.77 14.27
N TYR A 131 -8.96 -10.53 13.16
CA TYR A 131 -9.40 -11.60 12.26
C TYR A 131 -8.24 -12.38 11.63
N SER A 132 -7.24 -11.67 11.08
CA SER A 132 -6.05 -12.32 10.49
C SER A 132 -5.27 -13.12 11.53
N THR A 133 -5.10 -12.56 12.74
CA THR A 133 -4.45 -13.22 13.86
C THR A 133 -5.22 -14.46 14.28
N MET A 134 -6.54 -14.36 14.46
CA MET A 134 -7.41 -15.48 14.82
C MET A 134 -7.36 -16.59 13.76
N ARG A 135 -7.49 -16.24 12.47
CA ARG A 135 -7.39 -17.20 11.36
C ARG A 135 -6.06 -17.94 11.38
N ARG A 136 -4.96 -17.25 11.71
CA ARG A 136 -3.63 -17.86 11.81
C ARG A 136 -3.49 -18.74 13.05
N CYS A 137 -3.99 -18.29 14.21
CA CYS A 137 -4.03 -19.11 15.42
C CYS A 137 -4.80 -20.41 15.18
N VAL A 138 -5.94 -20.37 14.49
CA VAL A 138 -6.75 -21.56 14.21
C VAL A 138 -6.07 -22.51 13.22
N LYS A 139 -5.54 -22.00 12.10
CA LYS A 139 -5.00 -22.87 11.03
C LYS A 139 -3.53 -23.28 11.23
N LEU A 140 -2.71 -22.38 11.74
CA LEU A 140 -1.25 -22.51 11.78
C LEU A 140 -0.71 -22.56 13.21
N ARG A 141 -1.57 -22.41 14.23
CA ARG A 141 -1.21 -22.35 15.67
C ARG A 141 -0.10 -21.35 15.99
N ARG A 142 -0.03 -20.27 15.21
CA ARG A 142 0.97 -19.20 15.36
C ARG A 142 0.26 -17.84 15.29
N VAL A 143 0.66 -16.92 16.16
CA VAL A 143 0.12 -15.55 16.19
C VAL A 143 0.80 -14.68 15.11
N PHE A 144 2.13 -14.77 15.03
CA PHE A 144 2.95 -13.93 14.16
C PHE A 144 3.33 -14.63 12.84
N LEU A 145 3.54 -13.84 11.80
CA LEU A 145 4.08 -14.27 10.51
C LEU A 145 5.60 -14.41 10.62
N SER A 146 6.17 -15.58 10.34
CA SER A 146 7.63 -15.70 10.21
C SER A 146 8.07 -15.27 8.82
N THR A 147 9.02 -14.34 8.75
CA THR A 147 9.65 -13.84 7.51
C THR A 147 11.04 -14.43 7.30
N GLU A 148 11.43 -15.47 8.05
CA GLU A 148 12.78 -16.06 7.98
C GLU A 148 13.12 -16.58 6.57
N TRP A 149 12.15 -17.17 5.87
CA TRP A 149 12.36 -17.64 4.50
C TRP A 149 12.62 -16.50 3.51
N CYS A 150 12.13 -15.29 3.78
CA CYS A 150 12.42 -14.12 2.95
C CYS A 150 13.91 -13.77 2.96
N MET A 151 14.62 -14.08 4.06
CA MET A 151 16.08 -13.89 4.13
C MET A 151 16.85 -14.96 3.36
N THR A 152 16.26 -16.13 3.14
CA THR A 152 16.89 -17.22 2.36
C THR A 152 16.77 -17.02 0.85
N ASN A 153 15.85 -16.15 0.42
CA ASN A 153 15.58 -15.92 -0.99
C ASN A 153 16.33 -14.67 -1.48
N SER A 154 17.08 -14.77 -2.58
CA SER A 154 17.98 -13.71 -3.02
C SER A 154 17.26 -12.44 -3.50
N PHE A 155 16.05 -12.59 -4.01
CA PHE A 155 15.19 -11.45 -4.38
C PHE A 155 14.57 -10.78 -3.15
N LEU A 156 13.99 -11.57 -2.24
CA LEU A 156 13.30 -11.02 -1.07
C LEU A 156 14.26 -10.42 -0.04
N SER A 157 15.49 -10.93 0.05
CA SER A 157 16.54 -10.33 0.89
C SER A 157 16.97 -8.98 0.34
N HIS A 158 17.05 -8.81 -0.99
CA HIS A 158 17.35 -7.54 -1.63
C HIS A 158 16.24 -6.50 -1.46
N VAL A 159 14.98 -6.91 -1.59
CA VAL A 159 13.81 -6.02 -1.49
C VAL A 159 13.48 -5.60 -0.04
N ALA A 160 14.16 -6.21 0.95
CA ALA A 160 13.93 -6.07 2.38
C ALA A 160 12.48 -6.44 2.80
N PRO A 161 12.26 -7.57 3.49
CA PRO A 161 10.92 -7.96 3.90
C PRO A 161 10.32 -6.97 4.92
N PRO A 162 8.98 -6.80 4.95
CA PRO A 162 8.32 -5.97 5.93
C PRO A 162 8.52 -6.54 7.35
N THR A 163 8.82 -5.67 8.29
CA THR A 163 9.31 -6.07 9.63
C THR A 163 8.30 -5.90 10.75
N PHE A 164 7.31 -5.01 10.60
CA PHE A 164 6.31 -4.78 11.65
C PHE A 164 4.89 -5.17 11.24
N LEU A 165 4.38 -4.60 10.16
CA LEU A 165 3.02 -4.84 9.66
C LEU A 165 3.02 -5.19 8.18
N THR A 166 2.22 -6.19 7.79
CA THR A 166 2.07 -6.56 6.38
C THR A 166 0.69 -7.12 6.04
N THR A 167 0.19 -6.77 4.86
CA THR A 167 -0.98 -7.46 4.26
C THR A 167 -0.55 -8.59 3.34
N LEU A 168 0.74 -8.67 3.03
CA LEU A 168 1.25 -9.57 2.03
C LEU A 168 1.28 -10.99 2.58
N PRO A 169 0.86 -11.99 1.79
CA PRO A 169 0.92 -13.38 2.17
C PRO A 169 2.37 -13.89 2.05
N LEU A 170 3.29 -13.40 2.88
CA LEU A 170 4.70 -13.81 2.91
C LEU A 170 4.91 -15.04 3.79
N GLU A 171 3.95 -15.97 3.83
CA GLU A 171 4.15 -17.24 4.54
C GLU A 171 4.94 -18.21 3.67
N GLN A 172 5.72 -19.08 4.30
CA GLN A 172 6.44 -20.15 3.61
C GLN A 172 5.51 -21.08 2.81
N THR A 173 4.25 -21.21 3.23
CA THR A 173 3.19 -21.94 2.51
C THR A 173 2.87 -21.35 1.13
N SER A 174 3.17 -20.06 0.93
CA SER A 174 3.00 -19.38 -0.36
C SER A 174 4.17 -19.59 -1.31
N ALA A 175 5.34 -20.00 -0.80
CA ALA A 175 6.53 -20.27 -1.59
C ALA A 175 6.47 -21.65 -2.27
N ILE A 176 7.17 -21.81 -3.39
CA ILE A 176 7.30 -23.10 -4.07
C ILE A 176 8.65 -23.69 -3.69
N ARG A 177 8.65 -24.89 -3.12
CA ARG A 177 9.89 -25.64 -2.92
C ARG A 177 10.19 -26.47 -4.17
N ILE A 178 11.30 -26.19 -4.82
CA ILE A 178 11.80 -27.00 -5.95
C ILE A 178 13.17 -27.54 -5.53
N GLY A 179 13.26 -28.85 -5.34
CA GLY A 179 14.42 -29.50 -4.73
C GLY A 179 14.71 -28.95 -3.33
N ASN A 180 15.95 -28.46 -3.12
CA ASN A 180 16.39 -27.92 -1.83
C ASN A 180 16.28 -26.39 -1.69
N ARG A 181 15.71 -25.70 -2.68
CA ARG A 181 15.58 -24.22 -2.67
C ARG A 181 14.12 -23.80 -2.63
N MET A 182 13.86 -22.65 -2.01
CA MET A 182 12.54 -22.02 -1.97
C MET A 182 12.47 -20.87 -2.96
N PHE A 183 11.46 -20.92 -3.82
CA PHE A 183 11.25 -19.95 -4.87
C PHE A 183 10.03 -19.08 -4.55
N CYS A 184 10.20 -17.78 -4.77
CA CYS A 184 9.15 -16.79 -4.75
C CYS A 184 8.31 -16.90 -6.03
N LYS A 185 6.98 -16.93 -5.88
CA LYS A 185 6.06 -16.96 -7.02
C LYS A 185 6.04 -15.59 -7.72
N PRO A 186 5.88 -15.55 -9.05
CA PRO A 186 5.71 -14.28 -9.77
C PRO A 186 4.53 -13.44 -9.24
N SER A 187 3.45 -14.10 -8.79
CA SER A 187 2.31 -13.43 -8.15
C SER A 187 2.70 -12.69 -6.87
N THR A 188 3.65 -13.22 -6.10
CA THR A 188 4.14 -12.59 -4.87
C THR A 188 5.02 -11.38 -5.20
N MET A 189 5.84 -11.47 -6.26
CA MET A 189 6.60 -10.32 -6.77
C MET A 189 5.67 -9.19 -7.24
N ALA A 190 4.60 -9.53 -7.96
CA ALA A 190 3.57 -8.57 -8.36
C ALA A 190 2.87 -7.93 -7.16
N LEU A 191 2.53 -8.73 -6.13
CA LEU A 191 1.97 -8.21 -4.88
C LEU A 191 2.92 -7.30 -4.13
N LEU A 192 4.24 -7.52 -4.21
CA LEU A 192 5.29 -6.64 -3.67
C LEU A 192 5.46 -5.35 -4.50
N GLY A 193 4.90 -5.28 -5.71
CA GLY A 193 4.94 -4.10 -6.56
C GLY A 193 6.04 -4.16 -7.62
N TYR A 194 6.46 -5.36 -8.01
CA TYR A 194 7.46 -5.59 -9.05
C TYR A 194 6.83 -6.28 -10.26
N ALA A 195 7.26 -5.87 -11.44
CA ALA A 195 6.90 -6.49 -12.71
C ALA A 195 8.15 -7.05 -13.39
N THR A 196 7.98 -8.14 -14.13
CA THR A 196 9.03 -8.75 -14.95
C THR A 196 8.79 -8.39 -16.41
N VAL A 197 9.83 -7.91 -17.08
CA VAL A 197 9.83 -7.60 -18.51
C VAL A 197 10.89 -8.41 -19.22
N LEU A 198 10.59 -8.80 -20.46
CA LEU A 198 11.49 -9.52 -21.34
C LEU A 198 11.85 -8.64 -22.53
N ASN A 199 13.09 -8.74 -23.01
CA ASN A 199 13.45 -8.16 -24.31
C ASN A 199 12.82 -9.01 -25.43
N GLU A 200 12.02 -8.38 -26.31
CA GLU A 200 11.31 -9.06 -27.40
C GLU A 200 12.27 -9.85 -28.30
N LYS A 201 13.41 -9.25 -28.65
CA LYS A 201 14.44 -9.88 -29.50
C LYS A 201 15.13 -11.07 -28.81
N ALA A 202 15.25 -11.05 -27.49
CA ALA A 202 15.83 -12.17 -26.74
C ALA A 202 14.86 -13.36 -26.69
N SER A 203 13.56 -13.11 -26.56
CA SER A 203 12.53 -14.16 -26.48
C SER A 203 12.41 -15.03 -27.74
N ILE A 204 12.75 -14.48 -28.92
CA ILE A 204 12.68 -15.18 -30.20
C ILE A 204 13.93 -16.04 -30.43
N ALA A 205 15.07 -15.63 -29.85
CA ALA A 205 16.36 -16.27 -30.07
C ALA A 205 16.76 -17.27 -28.96
N SER A 206 16.19 -17.14 -27.76
CA SER A 206 16.61 -17.96 -26.63
C SER A 206 15.95 -19.35 -26.62
N LYS A 207 16.73 -20.38 -26.31
CA LYS A 207 16.21 -21.70 -26.00
C LYS A 207 15.53 -21.63 -24.63
N LYS A 208 14.34 -22.24 -24.52
CA LYS A 208 13.51 -22.31 -23.31
C LYS A 208 14.36 -22.68 -22.07
N GLY A 209 14.81 -21.68 -21.32
CA GLY A 209 15.73 -21.87 -20.17
C GLY A 209 16.73 -20.75 -19.92
N ASP A 210 17.13 -19.99 -20.96
CA ASP A 210 18.16 -18.92 -20.85
C ASP A 210 17.58 -17.52 -21.11
N ASP A 211 16.29 -17.32 -20.82
CA ASP A 211 15.66 -16.02 -20.91
C ASP A 211 16.11 -15.14 -19.73
N GLU A 212 16.68 -13.97 -20.02
CA GLU A 212 16.97 -12.93 -19.03
C GLU A 212 15.71 -12.07 -18.82
N TYR A 213 15.16 -12.09 -17.61
CA TYR A 213 14.01 -11.28 -17.22
C TYR A 213 14.47 -10.07 -16.42
N SER A 214 14.17 -8.86 -16.86
CA SER A 214 14.45 -7.66 -16.06
C SER A 214 13.29 -7.41 -15.08
N VAL A 215 13.62 -7.19 -13.81
CA VAL A 215 12.67 -6.87 -12.74
C VAL A 215 12.62 -5.36 -12.59
N VAL A 216 11.42 -4.78 -12.71
CA VAL A 216 11.17 -3.34 -12.66
C VAL A 216 10.12 -3.05 -11.59
N SER A 217 10.26 -1.93 -10.88
CA SER A 217 9.23 -1.48 -9.94
C SER A 217 8.00 -0.97 -10.71
N ILE A 218 6.80 -1.41 -10.32
CA ILE A 218 5.55 -0.92 -10.93
C ILE A 218 5.42 0.59 -10.75
N TYR A 219 5.94 1.14 -9.65
CA TYR A 219 5.86 2.59 -9.40
C TYR A 219 6.73 3.41 -10.36
N SER A 220 7.95 2.94 -10.66
CA SER A 220 8.79 3.60 -11.67
C SER A 220 8.20 3.45 -13.08
N LEU A 221 7.57 2.30 -13.36
CA LEU A 221 6.86 2.06 -14.61
C LEU A 221 5.64 2.98 -14.80
N VAL A 222 4.82 3.16 -13.76
CA VAL A 222 3.64 4.04 -13.81
C VAL A 222 4.05 5.50 -14.03
N MET A 223 5.12 5.96 -13.38
CA MET A 223 5.66 7.31 -13.63
C MET A 223 6.16 7.48 -15.06
N ALA A 224 6.86 6.48 -15.60
CA ALA A 224 7.31 6.48 -16.99
C ALA A 224 6.14 6.49 -18.00
N LEU A 225 5.05 5.76 -17.70
CA LEU A 225 3.84 5.72 -18.53
C LEU A 225 3.01 7.00 -18.46
N TYR A 226 2.95 7.65 -17.28
CA TYR A 226 2.17 8.87 -17.09
C TYR A 226 2.82 10.11 -17.72
N ALA A 227 4.15 10.18 -17.71
CA ALA A 227 4.90 11.32 -18.24
C ALA A 227 5.91 10.91 -19.33
N PRO A 228 5.44 10.37 -20.49
CA PRO A 228 6.34 9.93 -21.56
C PRO A 228 7.16 11.10 -22.15
N ARG A 229 6.62 12.32 -22.10
CA ARG A 229 7.30 13.54 -22.54
C ARG A 229 8.52 13.91 -21.69
N TRP A 230 8.60 13.42 -20.46
CA TRP A 230 9.73 13.71 -19.57
C TRP A 230 10.86 12.68 -19.70
N CYS A 231 10.78 11.77 -20.68
CA CYS A 231 11.86 10.82 -21.00
C CYS A 231 12.35 10.03 -19.78
N ILE A 232 11.49 9.80 -18.79
CA ILE A 232 11.83 9.06 -17.56
C ILE A 232 11.90 7.58 -17.93
N SER A 233 13.10 7.00 -17.92
CA SER A 233 13.26 5.55 -18.00
C SER A 233 12.94 4.94 -16.64
N PRO A 234 12.12 3.87 -16.58
CA PRO A 234 11.97 3.13 -15.35
C PRO A 234 13.30 2.45 -15.00
N SER A 235 13.69 2.51 -13.72
CA SER A 235 14.86 1.79 -13.22
C SER A 235 14.56 0.30 -13.05
N THR A 236 15.48 -0.55 -13.48
CA THR A 236 15.49 -1.96 -13.13
C THR A 236 16.01 -2.11 -11.71
N VAL A 237 15.50 -3.12 -11.01
CA VAL A 237 15.89 -3.50 -9.66
C VAL A 237 16.89 -4.66 -9.73
N GLY A 238 16.74 -5.51 -10.74
CA GLY A 238 17.66 -6.59 -11.04
C GLY A 238 17.25 -7.37 -12.27
N ALA A 239 17.98 -8.45 -12.54
CA ALA A 239 17.68 -9.41 -13.59
C ALA A 239 17.48 -10.80 -12.97
N ILE A 240 16.63 -11.61 -13.58
CA ILE A 240 16.47 -13.03 -13.27
C ILE A 240 17.09 -13.79 -14.42
N VAL A 241 18.16 -14.53 -14.12
CA VAL A 241 18.85 -15.40 -15.06
C VAL A 241 18.77 -16.81 -14.49
N SER A 242 18.18 -17.75 -15.25
CA SER A 242 18.02 -19.14 -14.79
C SER A 242 17.35 -19.27 -13.40
N ASN A 243 16.29 -18.49 -13.14
CA ASN A 243 15.55 -18.42 -11.87
C ASN A 243 16.35 -17.90 -10.64
N ALA A 244 17.57 -17.39 -10.83
CA ALA A 244 18.35 -16.73 -9.79
C ALA A 244 18.26 -15.21 -9.97
N PHE A 245 18.04 -14.48 -8.87
CA PHE A 245 18.03 -13.02 -8.91
C PHE A 245 19.45 -12.47 -8.85
N GLN A 246 19.73 -11.52 -9.73
CA GLN A 246 20.96 -10.73 -9.75
C GLN A 246 20.58 -9.26 -9.58
N ALA A 247 21.02 -8.65 -8.49
CA ALA A 247 20.81 -7.25 -8.22
C ALA A 247 21.51 -6.40 -9.29
N ARG A 248 20.75 -5.56 -10.00
CA ARG A 248 21.25 -4.72 -11.09
C ARG A 248 20.35 -3.50 -11.25
N VAL A 249 20.86 -2.37 -10.79
CA VAL A 249 20.17 -1.09 -10.82
C VAL A 249 20.62 -0.31 -12.04
N ASP A 250 19.97 -0.54 -13.17
CA ASP A 250 20.24 0.16 -14.43
C ASP A 250 18.94 0.78 -14.97
N PRO A 251 19.00 1.89 -15.71
CA PRO A 251 17.83 2.36 -16.44
C PRO A 251 17.43 1.32 -17.50
N LEU A 252 16.13 1.07 -17.62
CA LEU A 252 15.64 0.17 -18.66
C LEU A 252 15.98 0.76 -20.04
N ASP A 253 16.61 -0.06 -20.87
CA ASP A 253 17.09 0.32 -22.19
C ASP A 253 15.92 0.73 -23.09
N LYS A 254 15.90 2.01 -23.49
CA LYS A 254 14.86 2.61 -24.34
C LYS A 254 14.92 2.12 -25.78
N THR A 255 16.07 1.63 -26.22
CA THR A 255 16.29 1.21 -27.61
C THR A 255 15.71 -0.17 -27.89
N LYS A 256 15.45 -0.94 -26.83
CA LYS A 256 14.91 -2.30 -26.91
C LYS A 256 13.40 -2.28 -26.66
N LYS A 257 12.69 -3.10 -27.42
CA LYS A 257 11.26 -3.35 -27.20
C LYS A 257 11.11 -4.40 -26.12
N HIS A 258 10.42 -4.02 -25.05
CA HIS A 258 10.16 -4.87 -23.90
C HIS A 258 8.73 -5.41 -23.94
N VAL A 259 8.57 -6.69 -23.64
CA VAL A 259 7.28 -7.37 -23.56
C VAL A 259 7.02 -7.73 -22.11
N TYR A 260 5.82 -7.41 -21.63
CA TYR A 260 5.37 -7.84 -20.32
C TYR A 260 5.23 -9.36 -20.28
N THR A 261 5.76 -9.97 -19.23
CA THR A 261 5.59 -11.39 -18.98
C THR A 261 5.04 -11.62 -17.58
N ARG A 262 4.33 -12.75 -17.42
CA ARG A 262 3.83 -13.21 -16.12
C ARG A 262 4.96 -13.51 -15.13
N GLY A 263 6.20 -13.60 -15.61
CA GLY A 263 7.40 -13.80 -14.83
C GLY A 263 7.70 -15.26 -14.53
N THR A 264 8.88 -15.49 -13.97
CA THR A 264 9.39 -16.80 -13.54
C THR A 264 9.55 -16.86 -12.04
N CYS A 265 9.63 -18.07 -11.49
CA CYS A 265 9.85 -18.25 -10.07
C CYS A 265 11.30 -17.89 -9.73
N VAL A 266 11.53 -17.19 -8.62
CA VAL A 266 12.85 -16.64 -8.29
C VAL A 266 13.34 -17.20 -6.96
N SER A 267 14.54 -17.76 -6.91
CA SER A 267 15.19 -18.21 -5.66
C SER A 267 15.98 -17.12 -4.99
#